data_AF-A0A7J7RDC8-F1
#
_entry.id   AF-A0A7J7RDC8-F1
#
_cell.length_a   1.000
_cell.length_b   1.000
_cell.length_c   1.000
_cell.angle_alpha   90.00
_cell.angle_beta   90.00
_cell.angle_gamma   90.00
#
_symmetry.space_group_name_H-M   'P 1'
#
loop_
_entity.id
_entity.type
_entity.pdbx_description
1 polymer ?
#
loop_
_entity_poly.entity_id
_entity_poly.type
_entity_poly.pdbx_seq_one_letter_code
_entity_poly.pdbx_strand_id
1 'polypeptide(L)'
;MNCGQTCIAPDYVLCEPSLQSQIVQKIKETVKEFYGENIKESPDYERIINLRHFKRLLSLLEGQKIAFGGETDEATRYIAPTILTDVDPETKVMQEEIFGPILPIVPVKNADEAIKFINDREKPLAFYVFSHNNKLVRRMIDCTSSGGVTVNDVIMHFTLSSLPFGGVGSSGMGAYHGKHSFDTFSHQRPCLLKSLKRESANKLRYPPNSQSKVDWAKFFILKRFSKGKLGLLLLAVLGIVAAVLVKAVYY
;
A
#
# COMPACT_ATOMS: atom_id res chain seq x y z
N MET A 1 15.94 12.94 -8.71
CA MET A 1 14.59 13.33 -9.18
C MET A 1 14.03 14.40 -8.25
N ASN A 2 13.65 15.54 -8.81
CA ASN A 2 13.02 16.69 -8.15
C ASN A 2 13.64 17.13 -6.81
N CYS A 3 14.95 16.93 -6.63
CA CYS A 3 15.64 17.08 -5.33
C CYS A 3 14.93 16.41 -4.13
N GLY A 4 14.27 15.27 -4.31
CA GLY A 4 13.54 14.60 -3.21
C GLY A 4 12.24 15.29 -2.78
N GLN A 5 11.81 16.35 -3.47
CA GLN A 5 10.54 17.06 -3.25
C GLN A 5 9.39 16.25 -3.87
N THR A 6 9.11 15.07 -3.34
CA THR A 6 8.13 14.12 -3.88
C THR A 6 7.55 13.29 -2.74
N CYS A 7 6.22 13.27 -2.57
CA CYS A 7 5.54 12.58 -1.45
C CYS A 7 5.78 11.05 -1.39
N ILE A 8 6.23 10.46 -2.49
CA ILE A 8 6.55 9.04 -2.60
C ILE A 8 8.06 8.79 -2.72
N ALA A 9 8.91 9.80 -2.52
CA ALA A 9 10.35 9.58 -2.42
C ALA A 9 10.67 8.64 -1.25
N PRO A 10 11.73 7.82 -1.34
CA PRO A 10 12.26 7.14 -0.17
C PRO A 10 12.81 8.19 0.81
N ASP A 11 12.08 8.43 1.89
CA ASP A 11 12.40 9.46 2.89
C ASP A 11 13.58 9.05 3.78
N TYR A 12 13.64 7.78 4.20
CA TYR A 12 14.75 7.21 4.97
C TYR A 12 14.97 5.73 4.65
N VAL A 13 16.12 5.20 5.06
CA VAL A 13 16.49 3.78 4.91
C VAL A 13 16.59 3.11 6.27
N LEU A 14 15.95 1.93 6.39
CA LEU A 14 16.19 0.98 7.49
C LEU A 14 17.02 -0.19 6.95
N CYS A 15 18.17 -0.46 7.56
CA CYS A 15 19.01 -1.59 7.16
C CYS A 15 19.85 -2.13 8.32
N GLU A 16 20.39 -3.34 8.16
CA GLU A 16 21.40 -3.86 9.09
C GLU A 16 22.65 -2.96 9.11
N PRO A 17 23.25 -2.71 10.29
CA PRO A 17 24.42 -1.83 10.41
C PRO A 17 25.57 -2.18 9.46
N SER A 18 25.77 -3.47 9.17
CA SER A 18 26.81 -3.98 8.25
C SER A 18 26.64 -3.53 6.80
N LEU A 19 25.43 -3.14 6.39
CA LEU A 19 25.13 -2.72 5.02
C LEU A 19 25.35 -1.23 4.78
N GLN A 20 25.42 -0.41 5.84
CA GLN A 20 25.50 1.05 5.72
C GLN A 20 26.62 1.52 4.79
N SER A 21 27.85 1.04 5.01
CA SER A 21 29.01 1.46 4.20
C SER A 21 28.86 1.08 2.72
N GLN A 22 28.27 -0.07 2.42
CA GLN A 22 28.03 -0.51 1.05
C GLN A 22 26.95 0.32 0.38
N ILE A 23 25.87 0.63 1.09
CA ILE A 23 24.78 1.50 0.62
C ILE A 23 25.32 2.90 0.29
N VAL A 24 26.05 3.52 1.21
CA VAL A 24 26.66 4.85 1.01
C VAL A 24 27.54 4.85 -0.25
N GLN A 25 28.43 3.87 -0.36
CA GLN A 25 29.36 3.79 -1.49
C GLN A 25 28.62 3.62 -2.82
N LYS A 26 27.61 2.74 -2.88
CA LYS A 26 26.84 2.50 -4.11
C LYS A 26 26.00 3.70 -4.50
N ILE A 27 25.35 4.36 -3.55
CA ILE A 27 24.58 5.58 -3.84
C ILE A 27 25.54 6.69 -4.32
N LYS A 28 26.71 6.86 -3.72
CA LYS A 28 27.72 7.82 -4.18
C LYS A 28 28.15 7.56 -5.63
N GLU A 29 28.43 6.30 -5.97
CA GLU A 29 28.77 5.88 -7.35
C GLU A 29 27.63 6.23 -8.31
N THR A 30 26.39 5.91 -7.96
CA THR A 30 25.21 6.19 -8.77
C THR A 30 24.92 7.69 -8.90
N VAL A 31 25.11 8.49 -7.84
CA VAL A 31 24.98 9.95 -7.90
C VAL A 31 25.96 10.54 -8.91
N LYS A 32 27.21 10.07 -8.89
CA LYS A 32 28.22 10.49 -9.86
C LYS A 32 27.89 10.04 -11.29
N GLU A 33 27.35 8.84 -11.46
CA GLU A 33 26.88 8.35 -12.76
C GLU A 33 25.74 9.21 -13.32
N PHE A 34 24.77 9.59 -12.48
CA PHE A 34 23.59 10.34 -12.90
C PHE A 34 23.87 11.82 -13.12
N TYR A 35 24.68 12.44 -12.26
CA TYR A 35 24.82 13.90 -12.21
C TYR A 35 26.24 14.39 -12.52
N GLY A 36 27.18 13.48 -12.79
CA GLY A 36 28.59 13.80 -13.03
C GLY A 36 29.35 14.19 -11.75
N GLU A 37 30.58 14.65 -11.94
CA GLU A 37 31.46 15.08 -10.83
C GLU A 37 31.00 16.41 -10.22
N ASN A 38 30.54 17.35 -11.06
CA ASN A 38 30.03 18.64 -10.62
C ASN A 38 28.51 18.68 -10.66
N ILE A 39 27.88 18.14 -9.62
CA ILE A 39 26.43 18.01 -9.49
C ILE A 39 25.71 19.37 -9.64
N LYS A 40 26.35 20.48 -9.23
CA LYS A 40 25.77 21.82 -9.36
C LYS A 40 25.51 22.22 -10.83
N GLU A 41 26.32 21.73 -11.75
CA GLU A 41 26.23 22.01 -13.19
C GLU A 41 25.34 21.01 -13.94
N SER A 42 24.91 19.92 -13.28
CA SER A 42 24.05 18.93 -13.91
C SER A 42 22.70 19.53 -14.31
N PRO A 43 22.27 19.40 -15.57
CA PRO A 43 20.97 19.89 -16.02
C PRO A 43 19.80 19.07 -15.45
N ASP A 44 20.08 17.85 -14.99
CA ASP A 44 19.09 16.89 -14.48
C ASP A 44 18.91 16.99 -12.96
N TYR A 45 19.67 17.87 -12.29
CA TYR A 45 19.56 18.10 -10.87
C TYR A 45 18.86 19.43 -10.58
N GLU A 46 17.71 19.36 -9.89
CA GLU A 46 16.82 20.50 -9.69
C GLU A 46 17.30 21.41 -8.53
N ARG A 47 16.42 22.30 -8.05
CA ARG A 47 16.69 23.19 -6.91
C ARG A 47 15.52 23.18 -5.93
N ILE A 48 15.81 23.56 -4.68
CA ILE A 48 14.76 23.67 -3.65
C ILE A 48 13.80 24.81 -3.99
N ILE A 49 12.51 24.54 -3.83
CA ILE A 49 11.43 25.38 -4.35
C ILE A 49 11.46 26.82 -3.85
N ASN A 50 11.93 27.10 -2.64
CA ASN A 50 12.09 28.44 -2.08
C ASN A 50 13.06 28.47 -0.88
N LEU A 51 13.38 29.68 -0.41
CA LEU A 51 14.32 29.89 0.69
C LEU A 51 13.84 29.30 2.02
N ARG A 52 12.53 29.29 2.28
CA ARG A 52 11.96 28.70 3.51
C ARG A 52 12.25 27.20 3.57
N HIS A 53 11.95 26.45 2.50
CA HIS A 53 12.24 25.02 2.45
C HIS A 53 13.73 24.73 2.46
N PHE A 54 14.53 25.57 1.79
CA PHE A 54 15.99 25.47 1.84
C PHE A 54 16.52 25.57 3.27
N LYS A 55 16.17 26.63 4.02
CA LYS A 55 16.61 26.80 5.41
C LYS A 55 16.12 25.69 6.34
N ARG A 56 14.88 25.21 6.15
CA ARG A 56 14.36 24.05 6.89
C ARG A 56 15.24 22.82 6.68
N LEU A 57 15.57 22.48 5.43
CA LEU A 57 16.44 21.34 5.11
C LEU A 57 17.84 21.48 5.71
N LEU A 58 18.42 22.69 5.68
CA LEU A 58 19.71 22.96 6.34
C LEU A 58 19.65 22.65 7.85
N SER A 59 18.55 23.01 8.52
CA SER A 59 18.39 22.74 9.95
C SER A 59 18.27 21.25 10.29
N LEU A 60 17.95 20.39 9.32
CA LEU A 60 17.92 18.93 9.50
C LEU A 60 19.34 18.32 9.49
N LEU A 61 20.32 19.01 8.91
CA LEU A 61 21.72 18.57 8.84
C LEU A 61 22.50 18.86 10.13
N GLU A 62 21.99 19.76 10.98
CA GLU A 62 22.64 20.16 12.22
C GLU A 62 22.83 18.96 13.17
N GLY A 63 24.07 18.73 13.60
CA GLY A 63 24.41 17.64 14.54
C GLY A 63 24.41 16.24 13.92
N GLN A 64 24.21 16.11 12.60
CA GLN A 64 24.18 14.84 11.90
C GLN A 64 25.55 14.42 11.38
N LYS A 65 25.76 13.11 11.26
CA LYS A 65 26.95 12.53 10.65
C LYS A 65 26.75 12.39 9.14
N ILE A 66 27.29 13.34 8.39
CA ILE A 66 27.25 13.35 6.93
C ILE A 66 28.28 12.36 6.38
N ALA A 67 27.81 11.32 5.68
CA ALA A 67 28.67 10.31 5.05
C ALA A 67 29.03 10.67 3.61
N PHE A 68 28.16 11.43 2.93
CA PHE A 68 28.33 11.91 1.56
C PHE A 68 27.50 13.18 1.35
N GLY A 69 28.02 14.13 0.54
CA GLY A 69 27.36 15.38 0.22
C GLY A 69 27.44 16.41 1.35
N GLY A 70 26.35 17.16 1.56
CA GLY A 70 26.25 18.23 2.56
C GLY A 70 26.59 19.63 2.03
N GLU A 71 27.07 19.75 0.78
CA GLU A 71 27.32 21.04 0.16
C GLU A 71 26.02 21.76 -0.12
N THR A 72 25.98 23.07 0.18
CA THR A 72 24.81 23.91 -0.08
C THR A 72 25.22 25.20 -0.77
N ASP A 73 24.27 25.83 -1.46
CA ASP A 73 24.38 27.18 -1.98
C ASP A 73 23.01 27.84 -1.93
N GLU A 74 22.88 28.82 -1.04
CA GLU A 74 21.63 29.52 -0.78
C GLU A 74 21.17 30.38 -1.96
N ALA A 75 22.10 31.01 -2.69
CA ALA A 75 21.77 31.91 -3.79
C ALA A 75 21.03 31.16 -4.91
N THR A 76 21.45 29.92 -5.16
CA THR A 76 20.81 29.05 -6.15
C THR A 76 19.81 28.07 -5.54
N ARG A 77 19.66 28.05 -4.19
CA ARG A 77 18.86 27.08 -3.43
C ARG A 77 19.26 25.63 -3.73
N TYR A 78 20.55 25.41 -3.89
CA TYR A 78 21.14 24.11 -4.15
C TYR A 78 21.50 23.42 -2.83
N ILE A 79 21.10 22.16 -2.69
CA ILE A 79 21.59 21.25 -1.65
C ILE A 79 22.05 20.01 -2.39
N ALA A 80 23.28 19.55 -2.16
CA ALA A 80 23.80 18.34 -2.79
C ALA A 80 23.03 17.09 -2.31
N PRO A 81 22.96 16.01 -3.11
CA PRO A 81 22.52 14.71 -2.62
C PRO A 81 23.33 14.33 -1.38
N THR A 82 22.65 14.22 -0.24
CA THR A 82 23.28 14.07 1.07
C THR A 82 22.84 12.77 1.73
N ILE A 83 23.78 12.00 2.25
CA ILE A 83 23.51 10.76 2.98
C ILE A 83 23.97 10.92 4.43
N LEU A 84 23.08 10.61 5.36
CA LEU A 84 23.38 10.61 6.79
C LEU A 84 23.47 9.17 7.30
N THR A 85 24.45 8.87 8.13
CA THR A 85 24.67 7.52 8.70
C THR A 85 24.54 7.53 10.20
N ASP A 86 24.23 6.37 10.77
CA ASP A 86 24.06 6.19 12.22
C ASP A 86 23.06 7.19 12.82
N VAL A 87 21.98 7.46 12.10
CA VAL A 87 21.01 8.50 12.47
C VAL A 87 20.18 8.06 13.66
N ASP A 88 20.13 8.92 14.68
CA ASP A 88 19.25 8.76 15.84
C ASP A 88 17.80 9.10 15.45
N PRO A 89 16.84 8.16 15.62
CA PRO A 89 15.42 8.37 15.31
C PRO A 89 14.77 9.57 15.99
N GLU A 90 15.31 10.06 17.12
CA GLU A 90 14.77 11.19 17.88
C GLU A 90 15.23 12.55 17.35
N THR A 91 16.16 12.58 16.41
CA THR A 91 16.65 13.83 15.82
C THR A 91 15.69 14.42 14.80
N LYS A 92 15.76 15.75 14.58
CA LYS A 92 14.85 16.50 13.70
C LYS A 92 14.60 15.85 12.33
N VAL A 93 15.66 15.33 11.70
CA VAL A 93 15.59 14.72 10.35
C VAL A 93 14.68 13.49 10.29
N MET A 94 14.44 12.84 11.43
CA MET A 94 13.54 11.68 11.56
C MET A 94 12.18 12.03 12.20
N GLN A 95 11.89 13.31 12.45
CA GLN A 95 10.66 13.76 13.12
C GLN A 95 9.68 14.52 12.21
N GLU A 96 10.10 14.87 10.99
CA GLU A 96 9.27 15.49 9.96
C GLU A 96 9.59 14.90 8.58
N GLU A 97 8.67 15.06 7.61
CA GLU A 97 8.93 14.69 6.22
C GLU A 97 10.07 15.53 5.63
N ILE A 98 11.09 14.87 5.08
CA ILE A 98 12.30 15.56 4.62
C ILE A 98 11.96 16.41 3.41
N PHE A 99 11.31 15.85 2.39
CA PHE A 99 10.92 16.58 1.17
C PHE A 99 12.10 17.36 0.54
N GLY A 100 13.26 16.70 0.46
CA GLY A 100 14.54 17.28 0.04
C GLY A 100 15.60 16.20 -0.19
N PRO A 101 16.81 16.57 -0.64
CA PRO A 101 17.82 15.62 -1.10
C PRO A 101 18.70 15.10 0.05
N ILE A 102 18.08 14.75 1.18
CA ILE A 102 18.76 14.21 2.37
C ILE A 102 18.21 12.80 2.61
N LEU A 103 19.08 11.81 2.69
CA LEU A 103 18.70 10.41 2.91
C LEU A 103 19.33 9.88 4.21
N PRO A 104 18.58 9.87 5.32
CA PRO A 104 18.98 9.24 6.57
C PRO A 104 19.02 7.72 6.45
N ILE A 105 20.05 7.12 7.05
CA ILE A 105 20.12 5.68 7.28
C ILE A 105 20.03 5.42 8.78
N VAL A 106 18.95 4.75 9.19
CA VAL A 106 18.69 4.34 10.57
C VAL A 106 18.98 2.83 10.69
N PRO A 107 19.99 2.42 11.47
CA PRO A 107 20.33 1.01 11.60
C PRO A 107 19.29 0.24 12.41
N VAL A 108 18.91 -0.94 11.94
CA VAL A 108 18.01 -1.89 12.63
C VAL A 108 18.60 -3.29 12.57
N LYS A 109 18.43 -4.11 13.62
CA LYS A 109 19.05 -5.44 13.70
C LYS A 109 18.40 -6.48 12.80
N ASN A 110 17.12 -6.33 12.48
CA ASN A 110 16.36 -7.29 11.69
C ASN A 110 15.01 -6.71 11.23
N ALA A 111 14.26 -7.52 10.48
CA ALA A 111 12.94 -7.16 9.97
C ALA A 111 11.91 -6.86 11.08
N ASP A 112 12.00 -7.49 12.25
CA ASP A 112 11.03 -7.31 13.34
C ASP A 112 11.17 -5.91 13.95
N GLU A 113 12.41 -5.48 14.15
CA GLU A 113 12.73 -4.12 14.59
C GLU A 113 12.29 -3.09 13.52
N ALA A 114 12.52 -3.37 12.23
CA ALA A 114 12.05 -2.51 11.15
C ALA A 114 10.51 -2.39 11.13
N ILE A 115 9.79 -3.50 11.26
CA ILE A 115 8.32 -3.52 11.32
C ILE A 115 7.83 -2.72 12.53
N LYS A 116 8.45 -2.91 13.70
CA LYS A 116 8.09 -2.15 14.91
C LYS A 116 8.32 -0.65 14.68
N PHE A 117 9.49 -0.28 14.15
CA PHE A 117 9.84 1.11 13.86
C PHE A 117 8.82 1.79 12.94
N ILE A 118 8.40 1.10 11.87
CA ILE A 118 7.40 1.62 10.92
C ILE A 118 6.04 1.78 11.61
N ASN A 119 5.61 0.79 12.38
CA ASN A 119 4.29 0.78 13.02
C ASN A 119 4.16 1.74 14.21
N ASP A 120 5.27 2.16 14.82
CA ASP A 120 5.29 3.18 15.88
C ASP A 120 5.09 4.61 15.32
N ARG A 121 5.06 4.76 13.99
CA ARG A 121 4.94 6.05 13.28
C ARG A 121 3.64 6.12 12.48
N GLU A 122 3.32 7.33 12.02
CA GLU A 122 2.18 7.55 11.14
C GLU A 122 2.31 6.78 9.81
N LYS A 123 1.18 6.31 9.31
CA LYS A 123 1.13 5.45 8.11
C LYS A 123 1.59 6.22 6.86
N PRO A 124 2.66 5.77 6.18
CA PRO A 124 3.23 6.51 5.06
C PRO A 124 2.42 6.34 3.77
N LEU A 125 2.60 7.27 2.83
CA LEU A 125 1.98 7.17 1.51
C LEU A 125 2.56 6.01 0.69
N ALA A 126 3.88 5.81 0.75
CA ALA A 126 4.56 4.71 0.07
C ALA A 126 5.48 3.94 1.03
N PHE A 127 5.63 2.65 0.78
CA PHE A 127 6.55 1.77 1.49
C PHE A 127 7.35 0.92 0.51
N TYR A 128 8.66 0.79 0.75
CA TYR A 128 9.58 0.13 -0.15
C TYR A 128 10.35 -0.99 0.55
N VAL A 129 10.45 -2.16 -0.10
CA VAL A 129 11.16 -3.32 0.45
C VAL A 129 12.13 -3.86 -0.59
N PHE A 130 13.42 -3.90 -0.25
CA PHE A 130 14.45 -4.52 -1.09
C PHE A 130 14.86 -5.86 -0.49
N SER A 131 14.51 -6.98 -1.14
CA SER A 131 14.88 -8.32 -0.73
C SER A 131 14.64 -9.36 -1.83
N HIS A 132 15.51 -10.37 -1.90
CA HIS A 132 15.26 -11.59 -2.67
C HIS A 132 14.43 -12.63 -1.90
N ASN A 133 14.24 -12.43 -0.58
CA ASN A 133 13.47 -13.35 0.25
C ASN A 133 11.98 -13.01 0.23
N ASN A 134 11.21 -13.72 -0.60
CA ASN A 134 9.76 -13.52 -0.73
C ASN A 134 8.97 -13.72 0.56
N LYS A 135 9.46 -14.53 1.52
CA LYS A 135 8.79 -14.68 2.83
C LYS A 135 8.96 -13.42 3.66
N LEU A 136 10.14 -12.80 3.63
CA LEU A 136 10.40 -11.53 4.28
C LEU A 136 9.53 -10.44 3.66
N VAL A 137 9.52 -10.33 2.32
CA VAL A 137 8.69 -9.35 1.61
C VAL A 137 7.22 -9.45 2.01
N ARG A 138 6.63 -10.66 1.98
CA ARG A 138 5.24 -10.87 2.40
C ARG A 138 5.03 -10.47 3.85
N ARG A 139 5.94 -10.84 4.75
CA ARG A 139 5.85 -10.47 6.16
C ARG A 139 5.87 -8.95 6.36
N MET A 140 6.75 -8.22 5.68
CA MET A 140 6.80 -6.75 5.77
C MET A 140 5.48 -6.13 5.31
N ILE A 141 4.88 -6.65 4.23
CA ILE A 141 3.59 -6.18 3.71
C ILE A 141 2.45 -6.51 4.68
N ASP A 142 2.36 -7.75 5.14
CA ASP A 142 1.27 -8.24 5.99
C ASP A 142 1.28 -7.61 7.39
N CYS A 143 2.46 -7.17 7.87
CA CYS A 143 2.64 -6.62 9.21
C CYS A 143 2.75 -5.08 9.26
N THR A 144 2.56 -4.37 8.15
CA THR A 144 2.58 -2.89 8.09
C THR A 144 1.37 -2.35 7.32
N SER A 145 1.18 -1.03 7.30
CA SER A 145 0.09 -0.37 6.57
C SER A 145 0.59 0.93 5.93
N SER A 146 0.44 1.05 4.61
CA SER A 146 0.80 2.21 3.79
C SER A 146 -0.23 2.43 2.68
N GLY A 147 -0.14 3.56 1.98
CA GLY A 147 -0.97 3.82 0.78
C GLY A 147 -0.65 2.87 -0.37
N GLY A 148 0.63 2.77 -0.73
CA GLY A 148 1.15 1.85 -1.74
C GLY A 148 2.43 1.15 -1.29
N VAL A 149 2.78 0.07 -1.99
CA VAL A 149 4.02 -0.69 -1.78
C VAL A 149 4.71 -0.94 -3.12
N THR A 150 6.04 -0.81 -3.17
CA THR A 150 6.87 -1.33 -4.27
C THR A 150 7.99 -2.19 -3.70
N VAL A 151 8.19 -3.36 -4.31
CA VAL A 151 9.23 -4.32 -3.89
C VAL A 151 10.34 -4.31 -4.92
N ASN A 152 11.58 -4.16 -4.46
CA ASN A 152 12.81 -4.10 -5.27
C ASN A 152 12.87 -2.94 -6.26
N ASP A 153 12.07 -1.90 -6.04
CA ASP A 153 12.10 -0.64 -6.78
C ASP A 153 11.42 0.46 -5.94
N VAL A 154 11.50 1.70 -6.38
CA VAL A 154 10.83 2.88 -5.80
C VAL A 154 9.93 3.53 -6.84
N ILE A 155 8.91 4.30 -6.41
CA ILE A 155 8.04 5.13 -7.25
C ILE A 155 7.12 4.35 -8.23
N MET A 156 7.54 3.22 -8.78
CA MET A 156 6.93 2.62 -9.97
C MET A 156 5.46 2.22 -9.82
N HIS A 157 4.98 1.90 -8.61
CA HIS A 157 3.56 1.62 -8.39
C HIS A 157 2.64 2.80 -8.81
N PHE A 158 3.16 4.03 -8.78
CA PHE A 158 2.44 5.23 -9.25
C PHE A 158 2.12 5.20 -10.75
N THR A 159 2.96 4.54 -11.55
CA THR A 159 2.88 4.58 -13.03
C THR A 159 1.77 3.70 -13.61
N LEU A 160 1.20 2.80 -12.81
CA LEU A 160 0.20 1.84 -13.27
C LEU A 160 -1.21 2.40 -13.11
N SER A 161 -1.88 2.68 -14.23
CA SER A 161 -3.26 3.19 -14.24
C SER A 161 -4.30 2.23 -13.65
N SER A 162 -3.96 0.95 -13.49
CA SER A 162 -4.79 -0.07 -12.86
C SER A 162 -4.72 -0.04 -11.33
N LEU A 163 -3.66 0.53 -10.75
CA LEU A 163 -3.51 0.64 -9.30
C LEU A 163 -4.19 1.91 -8.78
N PRO A 164 -4.96 1.82 -7.68
CA PRO A 164 -5.44 3.02 -7.00
C PRO A 164 -4.25 3.72 -6.34
N PHE A 165 -4.09 5.02 -6.58
CA PHE A 165 -3.10 5.84 -5.90
C PHE A 165 -3.79 6.71 -4.84
N GLY A 166 -3.40 6.52 -3.58
CA GLY A 166 -4.01 7.17 -2.43
C GLY A 166 -3.31 6.80 -1.13
N GLY A 167 -3.59 7.56 -0.07
CA GLY A 167 -3.04 7.36 1.26
C GLY A 167 -3.97 6.59 2.20
N VAL A 168 -3.50 6.39 3.43
CA VAL A 168 -4.27 5.80 4.52
C VAL A 168 -3.88 6.45 5.85
N GLY A 169 -4.86 6.83 6.66
CA GLY A 169 -4.60 7.56 7.91
C GLY A 169 -4.03 8.94 7.64
N SER A 170 -2.92 9.31 8.28
CA SER A 170 -2.31 10.64 8.14
C SER A 170 -1.74 10.92 6.74
N SER A 171 -1.48 9.90 5.92
CA SER A 171 -1.10 10.09 4.50
C SER A 171 -2.27 10.36 3.57
N GLY A 172 -3.53 10.30 4.06
CA GLY A 172 -4.73 10.68 3.31
C GLY A 172 -5.86 9.65 3.32
N MET A 173 -6.90 9.92 2.54
CA MET A 173 -8.04 9.04 2.33
C MET A 173 -8.53 9.09 0.88
N GLY A 174 -9.23 8.04 0.46
CA GLY A 174 -9.66 7.87 -0.92
C GLY A 174 -8.50 7.52 -1.86
N ALA A 175 -8.80 7.35 -3.14
CA ALA A 175 -7.80 7.08 -4.16
C ALA A 175 -8.26 7.59 -5.52
N TYR A 176 -7.31 7.79 -6.43
CA TYR A 176 -7.56 8.10 -7.83
C TYR A 176 -6.59 7.31 -8.72
N HIS A 177 -6.42 7.72 -9.97
CA HIS A 177 -5.79 7.03 -11.11
C HIS A 177 -6.75 6.14 -11.92
N GLY A 178 -6.62 6.21 -13.24
CA GLY A 178 -7.37 5.39 -14.20
C GLY A 178 -8.86 5.31 -13.87
N LYS A 179 -9.36 4.07 -13.72
CA LYS A 179 -10.75 3.80 -13.36
C LYS A 179 -11.13 4.29 -11.96
N HIS A 180 -10.19 4.30 -11.02
CA HIS A 180 -10.44 4.76 -9.65
C HIS A 180 -10.74 6.26 -9.62
N SER A 181 -10.12 7.07 -10.49
CA SER A 181 -10.53 8.47 -10.67
C SER A 181 -12.00 8.58 -11.10
N PHE A 182 -12.41 7.80 -12.11
CA PHE A 182 -13.80 7.81 -12.56
C PHE A 182 -14.76 7.42 -11.44
N ASP A 183 -14.44 6.36 -10.68
CA ASP A 183 -15.27 5.89 -9.57
C ASP A 183 -15.34 6.92 -8.43
N THR A 184 -14.22 7.59 -8.10
CA THR A 184 -14.15 8.64 -7.06
C THR A 184 -14.96 9.88 -7.41
N PHE A 185 -14.98 10.29 -8.68
CA PHE A 185 -15.73 11.46 -9.14
C PHE A 185 -17.13 11.11 -9.67
N SER A 186 -17.62 9.90 -9.39
CA SER A 186 -18.94 9.42 -9.80
C SER A 186 -19.78 8.96 -8.63
N HIS A 187 -21.10 8.99 -8.80
CA HIS A 187 -22.04 8.31 -7.90
C HIS A 187 -22.52 7.00 -8.51
N GLN A 188 -22.07 5.87 -7.95
CA GLN A 188 -22.47 4.52 -8.38
C GLN A 188 -23.90 4.20 -7.92
N ARG A 189 -24.90 4.63 -8.70
CA ARG A 189 -26.33 4.53 -8.35
C ARG A 189 -26.88 3.10 -8.54
N PRO A 190 -27.29 2.39 -7.47
CA PRO A 190 -27.91 1.07 -7.60
C PRO A 190 -29.36 1.18 -8.10
N CYS A 191 -29.72 0.34 -9.08
CA CYS A 191 -31.07 0.28 -9.67
C CYS A 191 -31.57 -1.18 -9.72
N LEU A 192 -32.73 -1.45 -9.10
CA LEU A 192 -33.39 -2.76 -9.16
C LEU A 192 -34.71 -2.64 -9.92
N LEU A 193 -34.77 -3.22 -11.11
CA LEU A 193 -35.97 -3.26 -11.93
C LEU A 193 -36.64 -4.63 -11.79
N LYS A 194 -37.85 -4.67 -11.21
CA LYS A 194 -38.66 -5.89 -11.10
C LYS A 194 -39.74 -5.89 -12.17
N SER A 195 -40.05 -7.07 -12.70
CA SER A 195 -41.31 -7.27 -13.42
C SER A 195 -42.46 -7.51 -12.44
N LEU A 196 -43.70 -7.30 -12.89
CA LEU A 196 -44.92 -7.59 -12.10
C LEU A 196 -45.23 -9.10 -11.98
N LYS A 197 -44.35 -9.98 -12.47
CA LYS A 197 -44.55 -11.44 -12.42
C LYS A 197 -44.16 -12.01 -11.06
N ARG A 198 -44.66 -13.21 -10.75
CA ARG A 198 -44.33 -14.00 -9.54
C ARG A 198 -44.71 -13.32 -8.23
N GLU A 199 -45.79 -12.55 -8.23
CA GLU A 199 -46.33 -11.88 -7.04
C GLU A 199 -46.70 -12.87 -5.92
N SER A 200 -47.11 -14.09 -6.28
CA SER A 200 -47.39 -15.16 -5.31
C SER A 200 -46.19 -15.51 -4.43
N ALA A 201 -44.95 -15.44 -4.95
CA ALA A 201 -43.75 -15.68 -4.16
C ALA A 201 -43.53 -14.59 -3.10
N ASN A 202 -44.02 -13.36 -3.34
CA ASN A 202 -43.93 -12.27 -2.37
C ASN A 202 -44.85 -12.49 -1.15
N LYS A 203 -45.80 -13.45 -1.17
CA LYS A 203 -46.60 -13.81 0.02
C LYS A 203 -45.74 -14.15 1.24
N LEU A 204 -44.52 -14.65 1.01
CA LEU A 204 -43.56 -14.98 2.08
C LEU A 204 -43.08 -13.74 2.85
N ARG A 205 -43.05 -12.56 2.21
CA ARG A 205 -42.70 -11.28 2.86
C ARG A 205 -43.91 -10.43 3.27
N TYR A 206 -45.12 -10.80 2.86
CA TYR A 206 -46.34 -10.06 3.20
C TYR A 206 -46.93 -10.49 4.55
N PRO A 207 -47.57 -9.57 5.29
CA PRO A 207 -48.43 -9.92 6.43
C PRO A 207 -49.68 -10.73 6.02
N PRO A 208 -50.33 -11.46 6.96
CA PRO A 208 -49.89 -11.69 8.33
C PRO A 208 -48.68 -12.64 8.39
N ASN A 209 -47.86 -12.48 9.42
CA ASN A 209 -46.70 -13.36 9.62
C ASN A 209 -47.13 -14.73 10.19
N SER A 210 -46.28 -15.74 10.07
CA SER A 210 -46.49 -17.05 10.68
C SER A 210 -45.16 -17.73 11.01
N GLN A 211 -45.19 -18.66 11.97
CA GLN A 211 -44.00 -19.45 12.30
C GLN A 211 -43.44 -20.19 11.07
N SER A 212 -44.31 -20.67 10.17
CA SER A 212 -43.91 -21.29 8.90
C SER A 212 -43.14 -20.34 7.97
N LYS A 213 -43.53 -19.05 7.85
CA LYS A 213 -42.79 -18.06 7.07
C LYS A 213 -41.42 -17.77 7.68
N VAL A 214 -41.34 -17.70 9.01
CA VAL A 214 -40.08 -17.49 9.74
C VAL A 214 -39.16 -18.69 9.57
N ASP A 215 -39.67 -19.91 9.71
CA ASP A 215 -38.89 -21.14 9.54
C ASP A 215 -38.42 -21.31 8.09
N TRP A 216 -39.27 -20.96 7.12
CA TRP A 216 -38.87 -20.87 5.71
C TRP A 216 -37.72 -19.87 5.53
N ALA A 217 -37.82 -18.66 6.08
CA ALA A 217 -36.76 -17.65 5.99
C ALA A 217 -35.46 -18.12 6.66
N LYS A 218 -35.54 -18.72 7.86
CA LYS A 218 -34.38 -19.33 8.53
C LYS A 218 -33.76 -20.44 7.68
N PHE A 219 -34.58 -21.28 7.06
CA PHE A 219 -34.11 -22.37 6.22
C PHE A 219 -33.47 -21.89 4.91
N PHE A 220 -34.02 -20.87 4.24
CA PHE A 220 -33.57 -20.48 2.90
C PHE A 220 -32.61 -19.28 2.88
N ILE A 221 -32.73 -18.35 3.82
CA ILE A 221 -31.89 -17.15 3.90
C ILE A 221 -30.67 -17.40 4.80
N LEU A 222 -30.84 -18.11 5.92
CA LEU A 222 -29.77 -18.29 6.91
C LEU A 222 -29.00 -19.62 6.76
N LYS A 223 -29.56 -20.67 6.14
CA LYS A 223 -28.73 -21.86 5.86
C LYS A 223 -27.72 -21.55 4.77
N ARG A 224 -26.45 -21.56 5.14
CA ARG A 224 -25.35 -21.84 4.21
C ARG A 224 -25.42 -23.31 3.80
N PHE A 225 -25.99 -23.59 2.64
CA PHE A 225 -25.83 -24.90 2.02
C PHE A 225 -24.35 -25.10 1.67
N SER A 226 -23.65 -25.97 2.41
CA SER A 226 -22.33 -26.43 1.96
C SER A 226 -22.52 -27.34 0.75
N LYS A 227 -21.65 -27.20 -0.26
CA LYS A 227 -21.72 -27.97 -1.52
C LYS A 227 -21.84 -29.49 -1.28
N GLY A 228 -21.26 -30.01 -0.20
CA GLY A 228 -21.31 -31.44 0.16
C GLY A 228 -22.71 -31.93 0.56
N LYS A 229 -23.49 -31.13 1.32
CA LYS A 229 -24.85 -31.55 1.74
C LYS A 229 -25.86 -31.50 0.59
N LEU A 230 -25.68 -30.58 -0.36
CA LEU A 230 -26.55 -30.48 -1.55
C LEU A 230 -26.31 -31.64 -2.52
N GLY A 231 -25.06 -32.08 -2.68
CA GLY A 231 -24.71 -33.28 -3.47
C GLY A 231 -25.32 -34.56 -2.91
N LEU A 232 -25.30 -34.75 -1.59
CA LEU A 232 -25.97 -35.89 -0.94
C LEU A 232 -27.50 -35.88 -1.11
N LEU A 233 -28.12 -34.70 -1.08
CA LEU A 233 -29.56 -34.56 -1.26
C LEU A 233 -30.00 -34.88 -2.70
N LEU A 234 -29.21 -34.46 -3.70
CA LEU A 234 -29.41 -34.83 -5.10
C LEU A 234 -29.25 -36.34 -5.33
N LEU A 235 -28.24 -36.97 -4.72
CA LEU A 235 -28.04 -38.42 -4.79
C LEU A 235 -29.18 -39.19 -4.13
N ALA A 236 -29.69 -38.72 -2.99
CA ALA A 236 -30.84 -39.33 -2.32
C ALA A 236 -32.13 -39.23 -3.17
N VAL A 237 -32.38 -38.08 -3.80
CA VAL A 237 -33.53 -37.90 -4.69
C VAL A 237 -33.39 -38.77 -5.94
N LEU A 238 -32.22 -38.84 -6.56
CA LEU A 238 -31.94 -39.75 -7.68
C LEU A 238 -32.14 -41.22 -7.31
N GLY A 239 -31.70 -41.62 -6.10
CA GLY A 239 -31.91 -42.98 -5.58
C GLY A 239 -33.39 -43.31 -5.39
N ILE A 240 -34.19 -42.37 -4.89
CA ILE A 240 -35.64 -42.56 -4.75
C ILE A 240 -36.32 -42.65 -6.12
N VAL A 241 -35.95 -41.79 -7.08
CA VAL A 241 -36.49 -41.84 -8.45
C VAL A 241 -36.13 -43.17 -9.12
N ALA A 242 -34.89 -43.63 -8.98
CA ALA A 242 -34.47 -44.93 -9.50
C ALA A 242 -35.25 -46.09 -8.86
N ALA A 243 -35.48 -46.07 -7.54
CA ALA A 243 -36.25 -47.11 -6.86
C ALA A 243 -37.73 -47.14 -7.31
N VAL A 244 -38.33 -45.97 -7.54
CA VAL A 244 -39.70 -45.87 -8.08
C VAL A 244 -39.77 -46.38 -9.52
N LEU A 245 -38.78 -46.06 -10.35
CA LEU A 245 -38.69 -46.58 -11.73
C LEU A 245 -38.49 -48.09 -11.77
N VAL A 246 -37.63 -48.66 -10.92
CA VAL A 246 -37.45 -50.11 -10.81
C VAL A 246 -38.75 -50.78 -10.38
N LYS A 247 -39.46 -50.22 -9.40
CA LYS A 247 -40.75 -50.76 -8.96
C LYS A 247 -41.83 -50.72 -10.05
N ALA A 248 -41.78 -49.72 -10.94
CA ALA A 248 -42.71 -49.57 -12.06
C ALA A 248 -42.39 -50.46 -13.28
N VAL A 249 -41.19 -51.08 -13.33
CA VAL A 249 -40.77 -51.96 -14.43
C VAL A 249 -40.93 -53.44 -14.07
N TYR A 250 -40.95 -53.79 -12.79
CA TYR A 250 -41.02 -55.18 -12.30
C TYR A 250 -42.37 -55.58 -11.70
N TYR A 251 -43.40 -54.73 -11.81
CA TYR A 251 -44.82 -54.99 -11.49
C TYR A 251 -45.69 -54.36 -12.57
#